data_AF-A0AAP9S9H2-F1
#
_entry.id   AF-A0AAP9S9H2-F1
#
_cell.length_a   1.000
_cell.length_b   1.000
_cell.length_c   1.000
_cell.angle_alpha   90.00
_cell.angle_beta   90.00
_cell.angle_gamma   90.00
#
_symmetry.space_group_name_H-M   'P 1'
#
loop_
_entity.id
_entity.type
_entity.pdbx_description
1 polymer ?
#
loop_
_entity_poly.entity_id
_entity_poly.type
_entity_poly.pdbx_seq_one_letter_code
_entity_poly.pdbx_strand_id
1 'polypeptide(L)' 'MDRICSNPCINYLSIRRNLASRELLLWVQRYQKKLCIFSCNSLTEIQRFLQMGAALVGTDYLSVDGLNKLV' A
#
# COMPACT_ATOMS: atom_id res chain seq x y z
N MET A 1 17.39 -8.68 15.72
CA MET A 1 16.09 -8.98 15.10
C MET A 1 16.26 -8.91 13.59
N ASP A 2 16.03 -10.02 12.91
CA ASP A 2 16.02 -10.03 11.45
C ASP A 2 14.78 -9.28 10.96
N ARG A 3 15.01 -8.24 10.16
CA ARG A 3 13.94 -7.44 9.60
C ARG A 3 13.29 -8.24 8.47
N ILE A 4 11.96 -8.30 8.44
CA ILE A 4 11.20 -8.92 7.33
C ILE A 4 11.68 -8.39 5.96
N CYS A 5 12.01 -7.11 5.87
CA CYS A 5 12.51 -6.49 4.64
C CYS A 5 13.89 -6.99 4.20
N SER A 6 14.70 -7.55 5.09
CA SER A 6 16.00 -8.12 4.76
C SER A 6 15.91 -9.54 4.20
N ASN A 7 14.74 -10.19 4.26
CA ASN A 7 14.57 -11.55 3.77
C ASN A 7 14.52 -11.55 2.22
N PRO A 8 15.43 -12.24 1.51
CA PRO A 8 15.46 -12.22 0.05
C PRO A 8 14.26 -12.93 -0.60
N CYS A 9 13.61 -13.87 0.10
CA CYS A 9 12.46 -14.62 -0.41
C CYS A 9 11.14 -13.82 -0.36
N ILE A 10 11.09 -12.73 0.43
CA ILE A 10 9.90 -11.88 0.54
C ILE A 10 10.07 -10.69 -0.39
N ASN A 11 9.27 -10.60 -1.44
CA ASN A 11 9.33 -9.48 -2.40
C ASN A 11 8.22 -8.44 -2.22
N TYR A 12 7.11 -8.85 -1.60
CA TYR A 12 5.93 -8.02 -1.41
C TYR A 12 5.56 -7.99 0.07
N LEU A 13 5.21 -6.80 0.55
CA LEU A 13 4.61 -6.58 1.86
C LEU A 13 3.26 -5.93 1.66
N SER A 14 2.26 -6.36 2.41
CA SER A 14 0.91 -5.79 2.35
C SER A 14 0.52 -5.21 3.70
N ILE A 15 0.06 -3.96 3.72
CA ILE A 15 -0.32 -3.26 4.95
C ILE A 15 -1.67 -2.54 4.81
N ARG A 16 -2.37 -2.36 5.94
CA ARG A 16 -3.61 -1.57 5.98
C ARG A 16 -3.31 -0.09 5.74
N ARG A 17 -4.22 0.61 5.05
CA ARG A 17 -4.09 2.05 4.74
C ARG A 17 -3.77 2.94 5.93
N ASN A 18 -4.29 2.64 7.13
CA ASN A 18 -4.10 3.45 8.33
C ASN A 18 -2.68 3.34 8.92
N LEU A 19 -1.90 2.36 8.48
CA LEU A 19 -0.50 2.18 8.86
C LEU A 19 0.46 2.69 7.77
N ALA A 20 -0.06 3.08 6.61
CA ALA A 20 0.76 3.50 5.48
C ALA A 20 1.17 4.97 5.62
N SER A 21 2.47 5.23 5.51
CA SER A 21 3.04 6.58 5.44
C SER A 21 4.13 6.65 4.38
N ARG A 22 4.48 7.87 3.94
CA ARG A 22 5.53 8.06 2.93
C ARG A 22 6.87 7.52 3.40
N GLU A 23 7.17 7.73 4.68
CA GLU A 23 8.40 7.28 5.33
C GLU A 23 8.50 5.76 5.29
N LEU A 24 7.38 5.06 5.55
CA LEU A 24 7.34 3.61 5.47
C LEU A 24 7.55 3.10 4.04
N LEU A 25 6.90 3.71 3.04
CA LEU A 25 7.11 3.34 1.64
C LEU A 25 8.58 3.49 1.23
N LEU A 26 9.18 4.64 1.52
CA LEU A 26 10.58 4.91 1.20
C LEU A 26 11.51 3.94 1.94
N TRP A 27 11.19 3.62 3.19
CA TRP A 27 11.97 2.67 3.98
C TRP A 27 11.94 1.26 3.36
N VAL A 28 10.76 0.76 2.97
CA VAL A 28 10.60 -0.55 2.31
C VAL A 28 11.32 -0.58 0.96
N GLN A 29 11.25 0.50 0.18
CA GLN A 29 11.93 0.63 -1.12
C GLN A 29 13.46 0.56 -1.00
N ARG A 30 14.06 1.03 0.10
CA ARG A 30 15.52 0.88 0.35
C ARG A 30 15.98 -0.57 0.41
N TYR A 31 15.07 -1.50 0.73
CA TYR A 31 15.32 -2.94 0.73
C TYR A 31 14.92 -3.61 -0.58
N GLN A 32 14.65 -2.84 -1.63
CA GLN A 32 14.19 -3.33 -2.95
C GLN A 32 12.91 -4.18 -2.85
N LYS A 33 12.06 -3.91 -1.85
CA LYS A 33 10.79 -4.59 -1.66
C LYS A 33 9.65 -3.74 -2.21
N LYS A 34 8.55 -4.39 -2.58
CA LYS A 34 7.32 -3.76 -3.05
C LYS A 34 6.31 -3.67 -1.91
N LEU A 35 5.76 -2.48 -1.67
CA LEU A 35 4.69 -2.29 -0.70
C LEU A 35 3.33 -2.23 -1.39
N CYS A 36 2.42 -3.07 -0.95
CA CYS A 36 1.01 -3.08 -1.32
C CYS A 36 0.20 -2.48 -0.15
N ILE A 37 -0.83 -1.70 -0.48
CA ILE A 37 -1.69 -1.07 0.52
C ILE A 37 -3.11 -1.53 0.28
N PHE A 38 -3.84 -1.95 1.32
CA PHE A 38 -5.21 -2.44 1.16
C PHE A 38 -6.21 -1.73 2.08
N SER A 39 -7.49 -1.99 1.81
CA SER A 39 -8.65 -1.30 2.41
C SER A 39 -8.72 0.19 2.05
N CYS A 40 -8.34 0.54 0.82
CA CYS A 40 -8.51 1.89 0.27
C CYS A 40 -9.88 2.02 -0.40
N ASN A 41 -10.74 2.87 0.18
CA ASN A 41 -12.16 2.94 -0.19
C ASN A 41 -12.55 4.30 -0.80
N SER A 42 -11.55 5.14 -1.09
CA SER A 42 -11.68 6.40 -1.81
C SER A 42 -10.73 6.45 -3.00
N LEU A 43 -11.17 7.08 -4.09
CA LEU A 43 -10.32 7.31 -5.26
C LEU A 43 -9.11 8.19 -4.91
N THR A 44 -9.30 9.20 -4.07
CA THR A 44 -8.25 10.10 -3.61
C THR A 44 -7.17 9.35 -2.84
N GLU A 45 -7.54 8.38 -2.00
CA GLU A 45 -6.59 7.54 -1.28
C GLU A 45 -5.81 6.63 -2.23
N ILE A 46 -6.49 5.99 -3.18
CA ILE A 46 -5.86 5.14 -4.19
C ILE A 46 -4.82 5.95 -4.97
N GLN A 47 -5.20 7.11 -5.49
CA GLN A 47 -4.30 7.99 -6.23
C GLN A 47 -3.12 8.44 -5.38
N ARG A 48 -3.37 8.87 -4.13
CA ARG A 48 -2.33 9.29 -3.19
C ARG A 48 -1.30 8.18 -2.97
N PHE A 49 -1.73 6.96 -2.70
CA PHE A 49 -0.80 5.86 -2.42
C PHE A 49 -0.01 5.40 -3.65
N LEU A 50 -0.63 5.39 -4.82
CA LEU A 50 0.06 5.14 -6.09
C LEU A 50 1.14 6.21 -6.35
N GLN A 51 0.80 7.49 -6.18
CA GLN A 51 1.75 8.61 -6.31
C GLN A 51 2.90 8.54 -5.30
N MET A 52 2.64 7.99 -4.10
CA MET A 52 3.67 7.77 -3.08
C MET A 52 4.59 6.57 -3.39
N GLY A 53 4.29 5.79 -4.44
CA GLY A 53 5.11 4.66 -4.89
C GLY A 53 4.66 3.29 -4.36
N ALA A 54 3.40 3.15 -3.95
CA ALA A 54 2.84 1.84 -3.67
C ALA A 54 2.82 1.00 -4.95
N ALA A 55 3.22 -0.27 -4.86
CA ALA A 55 3.25 -1.19 -5.99
C ALA A 55 1.85 -1.67 -6.40
N LEU A 56 0.93 -1.74 -5.43
CA LEU A 56 -0.45 -2.15 -5.62
C LEU A 56 -1.32 -1.49 -4.55
N VAL A 57 -2.55 -1.12 -4.94
CA VAL A 57 -3.59 -0.68 -4.00
C VAL A 57 -4.79 -1.62 -4.10
N GLY A 58 -5.21 -2.19 -2.97
CA GLY A 58 -6.38 -3.06 -2.83
C GLY A 58 -7.57 -2.29 -2.28
N THR A 59 -8.75 -2.56 -2.84
CA THR A 59 -10.03 -1.97 -2.48
C THR A 59 -11.09 -3.04 -2.37
N ASP A 60 -12.13 -2.79 -1.57
CA ASP A 60 -13.27 -3.70 -1.43
C ASP A 60 -14.28 -3.54 -2.57
N TYR A 61 -14.09 -2.55 -3.46
CA TYR A 61 -15.01 -2.19 -4.52
C TYR A 61 -14.48 -2.59 -5.91
N LEU A 62 -15.32 -3.27 -6.69
CA LEU A 62 -14.99 -3.65 -8.08
C LEU A 62 -15.33 -2.55 -9.12
N SER A 63 -15.99 -1.46 -8.68
CA SER A 63 -16.35 -0.32 -9.52
C SER A 63 -15.90 0.99 -8.86
N VAL A 64 -15.52 1.96 -9.70
CA VAL A 64 -15.22 3.34 -9.27
C VAL A 64 -16.42 3.99 -8.59
N ASP A 65 -17.65 3.65 -8.98
CA ASP A 65 -18.87 4.17 -8.34
C ASP A 65 -19.05 3.67 -6.91
N GLY A 66 -18.41 2.55 -6.57
CA GLY A 66 -18.34 2.05 -5.19
C GLY A 66 -17.36 2.82 -4.32
N LEU A 67 -16.35 3.46 -4.93
CA LEU A 67 -15.38 4.29 -4.23
C LEU A 67 -16.06 5.59 -3.76
N ASN A 68 -15.68 6.07 -2.59
CA ASN A 68 -16.25 7.26 -1.94
C ASN A 68 -17.71 7.13 -1.49
N LYS A 69 -18.32 5.93 -1.55
CA LYS A 69 -19.52 5.67 -0.76
C LYS A 69 -19.12 5.73 0.71
N LEU A 70 -19.56 6.79 1.38
CA LEU A 70 -19.46 6.93 2.83
C LEU A 70 -20.03 5.64 3.43
N VAL A 71 -19.17 4.86 4.08
CA VAL A 71 -19.63 3.88 5.08
C VAL A 71 -20.01 4.68 6.31
#